data_AF-A0A1F9Z3P8-F1
#
_entry.id   AF-A0A1F9Z3P8-F1
#
_cell.length_a   1.000
_cell.length_b   1.000
_cell.length_c   1.000
_cell.angle_alpha   90.00
_cell.angle_beta   90.00
_cell.angle_gamma   90.00
#
_symmetry.space_group_name_H-M   'P 1'
#
loop_
_entity.id
_entity.type
_entity.pdbx_description
1 polymer ?
#
loop_
_entity_poly.entity_id
_entity_poly.type
_entity_poly.pdbx_seq_one_letter_code
_entity_poly.pdbx_strand_id
1 'polypeptide(L)'
;MRETRGDARPEPGVLCWNCRRLTPFQEERCQSCGAAFAGSTGGAFATSLIGDRGTVRRREPPAPSRTLADLISDLQRVHDVARDKLKENESAGGGDLFQCPSCGRFVSETASGCLCGVKFATSATTFACPECDSIIPALEDQCPVCHVQFADDLPRVTYACPRCGSHVSADAARCACGVWFED
;
A
#
# COMPACT_ATOMS: atom_id res chain seq x y z
N MET A 1 -46.29 -9.86 -33.99
CA MET A 1 -45.68 -9.26 -32.79
C MET A 1 -44.39 -10.01 -32.51
N ARG A 2 -43.29 -9.29 -32.27
CA ARG A 2 -41.93 -9.81 -32.21
C ARG A 2 -41.71 -10.64 -30.94
N GLU A 3 -41.24 -11.87 -31.10
CA GLU A 3 -40.75 -12.71 -30.01
C GLU A 3 -39.55 -12.05 -29.34
N THR A 4 -39.67 -11.83 -28.04
CA THR A 4 -38.59 -11.36 -27.17
C THR A 4 -37.53 -12.45 -27.07
N ARG A 5 -36.35 -12.19 -27.64
CA ARG A 5 -35.13 -12.97 -27.39
C ARG A 5 -34.90 -13.03 -25.88
N GLY A 6 -35.11 -14.19 -25.28
CA GLY A 6 -34.69 -14.46 -23.91
C GLY A 6 -33.17 -14.26 -23.83
N ASP A 7 -32.74 -13.40 -22.91
CA ASP A 7 -31.36 -13.27 -22.49
C ASP A 7 -30.86 -14.64 -22.02
N ALA A 8 -30.15 -15.33 -22.92
CA ALA A 8 -29.43 -16.54 -22.59
C ALA A 8 -28.34 -16.16 -21.59
N ARG A 9 -28.47 -16.66 -20.35
CA ARG A 9 -27.44 -16.58 -19.32
C ARG A 9 -26.10 -16.99 -19.96
N PRO A 10 -25.03 -16.18 -19.89
CA PRO A 10 -23.75 -16.56 -20.48
C PRO A 10 -23.30 -17.87 -19.87
N GLU A 11 -23.20 -18.91 -20.69
CA GLU A 11 -22.80 -20.22 -20.23
C GLU A 11 -21.41 -20.12 -19.57
N PRO A 12 -21.19 -20.77 -18.41
CA PRO A 12 -19.89 -20.74 -17.77
C PRO A 12 -18.84 -21.37 -18.71
N GLY A 13 -17.85 -20.57 -19.09
CA GLY A 13 -16.76 -20.98 -19.98
C GLY A 13 -15.39 -20.65 -19.40
N VAL A 14 -14.38 -21.38 -19.85
CA VAL A 14 -12.97 -21.18 -19.49
C VAL A 14 -12.31 -20.31 -20.54
N LEU A 15 -11.45 -19.38 -20.12
CA LEU A 15 -10.62 -18.59 -21.03
C LEU A 15 -9.36 -19.38 -21.41
N CYS A 16 -9.13 -19.58 -22.71
CA CYS A 16 -7.90 -20.22 -23.19
C CYS A 16 -6.69 -19.29 -23.02
N TRP A 17 -5.66 -19.72 -22.30
CA TRP A 17 -4.43 -18.96 -22.10
C TRP A 17 -3.66 -18.71 -23.41
N ASN A 18 -3.79 -19.58 -24.40
CA ASN A 18 -3.07 -19.48 -25.68
C ASN A 18 -3.79 -18.53 -26.67
N CYS A 19 -5.10 -18.68 -26.86
CA CYS A 19 -5.84 -17.91 -27.88
C CYS A 19 -6.82 -16.87 -27.31
N ARG A 20 -6.96 -16.75 -25.99
CA ARG A 20 -7.82 -15.81 -25.26
C ARG A 20 -9.31 -15.86 -25.62
N ARG A 21 -9.76 -16.93 -26.28
CA ARG A 21 -11.19 -17.17 -26.54
C ARG A 21 -11.83 -17.94 -25.39
N LEU A 22 -13.11 -17.66 -25.14
CA LEU A 22 -13.94 -18.41 -24.21
C LEU A 22 -14.29 -19.76 -24.83
N THR A 23 -14.17 -20.82 -24.05
CA THR A 23 -14.50 -22.20 -24.44
C THR A 23 -15.40 -22.85 -23.41
N PRO A 24 -16.36 -23.68 -23.82
CA PRO A 24 -17.23 -24.39 -22.89
C PRO A 24 -16.44 -25.36 -21.99
N PHE A 25 -16.93 -25.58 -20.77
CA PHE A 25 -16.23 -26.39 -19.74
C PHE A 25 -16.20 -27.90 -20.04
N GLN A 26 -16.95 -28.38 -21.04
CA GLN A 26 -17.11 -29.82 -21.34
C GLN A 26 -15.94 -30.40 -22.15
N GLU A 27 -14.92 -29.61 -22.48
CA GLU A 27 -13.80 -30.03 -23.32
C GLU A 27 -12.45 -29.87 -22.61
N GLU A 28 -11.65 -30.93 -22.65
CA GLU A 28 -10.27 -31.00 -22.14
C GLU A 28 -9.30 -30.12 -22.98
N ARG A 29 -9.77 -29.60 -24.12
CA ARG A 29 -8.99 -28.87 -25.12
C ARG A 29 -9.78 -27.69 -25.67
N CYS A 30 -9.07 -26.62 -26.02
CA CYS A 30 -9.68 -25.45 -26.61
C CYS A 30 -10.21 -25.75 -28.02
N GLN A 31 -11.50 -25.55 -28.28
CA GLN A 31 -12.12 -25.66 -29.62
C GLN A 31 -11.45 -24.80 -30.70
N SER A 32 -10.87 -23.65 -30.32
CA SER A 32 -10.30 -22.70 -31.28
C SER A 32 -8.86 -23.01 -31.68
N CYS A 33 -8.03 -23.55 -30.79
CA CYS A 33 -6.61 -23.77 -31.04
C CYS A 33 -6.07 -25.15 -30.62
N GLY A 34 -6.91 -26.01 -30.05
CA GLY A 34 -6.57 -27.39 -29.65
C GLY A 34 -5.69 -27.51 -28.39
N ALA A 35 -5.30 -26.38 -27.77
CA ALA A 35 -4.48 -26.39 -26.57
C ALA A 35 -5.22 -27.05 -25.40
N ALA A 36 -4.53 -27.91 -24.65
CA ALA A 36 -5.08 -28.52 -23.44
C ALA A 36 -5.27 -27.44 -22.35
N PHE A 37 -6.37 -27.54 -21.59
CA PHE A 37 -6.55 -26.70 -20.41
C PHE A 37 -5.67 -27.24 -19.28
N ALA A 38 -4.90 -26.35 -18.65
CA ALA A 38 -4.12 -26.69 -17.47
C ALA A 38 -5.08 -26.87 -16.29
N GLY A 39 -5.56 -28.10 -16.06
CA GLY A 39 -6.44 -28.40 -14.93
C GLY A 39 -7.36 -29.60 -15.10
N SER A 40 -7.47 -30.19 -16.29
CA SER A 40 -8.19 -31.43 -16.48
C SER A 40 -7.18 -32.58 -16.59
N THR A 41 -7.39 -33.60 -15.76
CA THR A 41 -6.44 -34.65 -15.34
C THR A 41 -5.43 -34.20 -14.25
N GLY A 42 -5.80 -34.52 -13.00
CA GLY A 42 -4.79 -34.94 -12.03
C GLY A 42 -3.91 -36.02 -12.68
N GLY A 43 -2.62 -35.95 -12.38
CA GLY A 43 -1.58 -36.75 -13.04
C GLY A 43 -1.96 -38.23 -13.13
N ALA A 44 -2.27 -38.67 -14.35
CA ALA A 44 -2.24 -40.07 -14.69
C ALA A 44 -0.79 -40.39 -15.05
N PHE A 45 -0.12 -41.14 -14.18
CA PHE A 45 1.13 -41.79 -14.52
C PHE A 45 0.86 -42.67 -15.74
N ALA A 46 1.49 -42.33 -16.87
CA ALA A 46 1.44 -43.15 -18.07
C ALA A 46 2.24 -44.44 -17.82
N THR A 47 1.59 -45.44 -17.23
CA THR A 47 2.01 -46.84 -17.28
C THR A 47 0.93 -47.63 -17.99
N SER A 48 1.01 -47.68 -19.32
CA SER A 48 0.58 -48.84 -20.13
C SER A 48 1.16 -48.74 -21.53
N LEU A 49 2.23 -49.52 -21.69
CA LEU A 49 2.77 -50.21 -22.85
C LEU A 49 2.16 -49.93 -24.25
N ILE A 50 3.09 -49.54 -25.15
CA ILE A 50 3.32 -50.06 -26.51
C ILE A 50 2.16 -49.97 -27.50
N GLY A 51 2.30 -49.04 -28.45
CA GLY A 51 1.61 -49.15 -29.73
C GLY A 51 1.59 -47.87 -30.56
N ASP A 52 2.74 -47.35 -30.98
CA ASP A 52 2.86 -46.88 -32.37
C ASP A 52 4.33 -46.69 -32.78
N ARG A 53 4.70 -47.21 -33.95
CA ARG A 53 6.01 -47.08 -34.57
C ARG A 53 6.13 -45.70 -35.26
N GLY A 54 5.98 -44.64 -34.49
CA GLY A 54 6.47 -43.32 -34.89
C GLY A 54 7.96 -43.27 -34.62
N THR A 55 8.78 -43.07 -35.65
CA THR A 55 10.20 -42.75 -35.49
C THR A 55 10.32 -41.45 -34.71
N VAL A 56 10.40 -41.55 -33.38
CA VAL A 56 10.83 -40.45 -32.52
C VAL A 56 12.24 -40.14 -33.00
N ARG A 57 12.38 -39.08 -33.81
CA ARG A 57 13.66 -38.44 -34.03
C ARG A 57 14.26 -38.28 -32.65
N ARG A 58 15.35 -39.01 -32.39
CA ARG A 58 16.18 -38.81 -31.21
C ARG A 58 16.55 -37.34 -31.25
N ARG A 59 15.89 -36.54 -30.40
CA ARG A 59 16.23 -35.12 -30.25
C ARG A 59 17.66 -35.14 -29.77
N GLU A 60 18.57 -34.62 -30.59
CA GLU A 60 19.94 -34.32 -30.17
C GLU A 60 19.85 -33.65 -28.79
N PRO A 61 20.56 -34.15 -27.76
CA PRO A 61 20.54 -33.49 -26.46
C PRO A 61 20.94 -32.03 -26.69
N PRO A 62 20.12 -31.05 -26.25
CA PRO A 62 20.52 -29.66 -26.38
C PRO A 62 21.87 -29.47 -25.70
N ALA A 63 22.77 -28.74 -26.37
CA ALA A 63 24.10 -28.37 -25.90
C ALA A 63 24.09 -27.99 -24.40
N PRO A 64 25.18 -28.24 -23.66
CA PRO A 64 25.19 -28.21 -22.21
C PRO A 64 24.49 -26.96 -21.69
N SER A 65 23.41 -27.22 -20.95
CA SER A 65 22.68 -26.24 -20.16
C SER A 65 23.69 -25.40 -19.42
N ARG A 66 23.69 -24.09 -19.73
CA ARG A 66 24.28 -22.95 -19.02
C ARG A 66 24.95 -23.36 -17.70
N THR A 67 26.21 -23.00 -17.54
CA THR A 67 26.93 -23.29 -16.30
C THR A 67 26.25 -22.59 -15.12
N LEU A 68 26.49 -23.09 -13.90
CA LEU A 68 25.96 -22.48 -12.69
C LEU A 68 26.39 -21.00 -12.56
N ALA A 69 27.56 -20.66 -13.08
CA ALA A 69 28.05 -19.28 -13.16
C ALA A 69 27.21 -18.40 -14.09
N ASP A 70 26.76 -18.94 -15.23
CA ASP A 70 25.88 -18.22 -16.17
C ASP A 70 24.52 -17.92 -15.52
N LEU A 71 23.98 -18.90 -14.78
CA LEU A 71 22.71 -18.74 -14.05
C LEU A 71 22.81 -17.69 -12.93
N ILE A 72 23.92 -17.68 -12.18
CA ILE A 72 24.15 -16.67 -11.13
C ILE A 72 24.28 -15.28 -11.75
N SER A 73 24.99 -15.17 -12.87
CA SER A 73 25.14 -13.90 -13.60
C SER A 73 23.79 -13.36 -14.11
N ASP A 74 22.94 -14.25 -14.63
CA ASP A 74 21.58 -13.90 -15.06
C ASP A 74 20.73 -13.38 -13.88
N LEU A 75 20.79 -14.05 -12.71
CA LEU A 75 20.07 -13.62 -11.51
C LEU A 75 20.57 -12.27 -10.97
N GLN A 76 21.89 -12.04 -10.98
CA GLN A 76 22.48 -10.77 -10.58
C GLN A 76 22.01 -9.63 -11.50
N ARG A 77 22.00 -9.86 -12.82
CA ARG A 77 21.49 -8.89 -13.79
C ARG A 77 20.03 -8.52 -13.56
N VAL A 78 19.18 -9.49 -13.23
CA VAL A 78 17.77 -9.21 -12.89
C VAL A 78 17.66 -8.37 -11.62
N HIS A 79 18.50 -8.66 -10.61
CA HIS A 79 18.53 -7.90 -9.37
C HIS A 79 18.95 -6.44 -9.61
N ASP A 80 20.01 -6.22 -10.39
CA ASP A 80 20.50 -4.87 -10.71
C ASP A 80 19.45 -4.05 -11.46
N VAL A 81 18.80 -4.63 -12.48
CA VAL A 81 17.70 -3.97 -13.22
C VAL A 81 16.53 -3.63 -12.29
N ALA A 82 16.18 -4.52 -11.36
CA ALA A 82 15.12 -4.25 -10.39
C ALA A 82 15.50 -3.12 -9.42
N ARG A 83 16.75 -3.08 -8.95
CA ARG A 83 17.25 -2.02 -8.08
C ARG A 83 17.26 -0.66 -8.77
N ASP A 84 17.69 -0.60 -10.03
CA ASP A 84 17.70 0.65 -10.79
C ASP A 84 16.27 1.16 -11.05
N LYS A 85 15.33 0.24 -11.29
CA LYS A 85 13.90 0.58 -11.39
C LYS A 85 13.31 1.09 -10.08
N LEU A 86 13.75 0.57 -8.94
CA LEU A 86 13.35 1.07 -7.63
C LEU A 86 13.92 2.47 -7.35
N LYS A 87 15.19 2.72 -7.69
CA LYS A 87 15.81 4.06 -7.56
C LYS A 87 15.09 5.12 -8.41
N GLU A 88 14.67 4.75 -9.62
CA GLU A 88 13.91 5.65 -10.51
C GLU A 88 12.51 5.96 -9.93
N ASN A 89 11.90 5.00 -9.23
CA ASN A 89 10.62 5.18 -8.53
C ASN A 89 10.74 5.84 -7.15
N GLU A 90 11.92 5.86 -6.51
CA GLU A 90 12.13 6.56 -5.23
C GLU A 90 12.07 8.09 -5.37
N SER A 91 12.42 8.65 -6.53
CA SER A 91 12.15 10.07 -6.84
C SER A 91 10.67 10.37 -7.07
N ALA A 92 9.82 9.33 -7.16
CA ALA A 92 8.37 9.42 -7.23
C ALA A 92 7.73 8.80 -5.98
N GLY A 93 8.13 9.28 -4.80
CA GLY A 93 7.36 9.09 -3.57
C GLY A 93 7.31 7.65 -3.07
N GLY A 94 8.47 7.12 -2.65
CA GLY A 94 8.53 6.00 -1.71
C GLY A 94 8.06 6.43 -0.31
N GLY A 95 6.82 6.90 -0.20
CA GLY A 95 6.20 7.21 1.08
C GLY A 95 5.84 5.91 1.80
N ASP A 96 5.95 5.91 3.12
CA ASP A 96 5.52 4.79 3.95
C ASP A 96 4.04 4.46 3.65
N LEU A 97 3.78 3.18 3.40
CA LEU A 97 2.45 2.66 3.17
C LEU A 97 1.90 2.10 4.49
N PHE A 98 0.71 2.54 4.87
CA PHE A 98 0.02 2.02 6.05
C PHE A 98 -1.23 1.24 5.64
N GLN A 99 -1.67 0.34 6.52
CA GLN A 99 -2.83 -0.50 6.28
C GLN A 99 -4.12 0.17 6.77
N CYS A 100 -5.13 0.30 5.92
CA CYS A 100 -6.43 0.82 6.31
C CYS A 100 -7.08 -0.09 7.37
N PRO A 101 -7.47 0.42 8.55
CA PRO A 101 -8.02 -0.40 9.62
C PRO A 101 -9.39 -1.01 9.30
N SER A 102 -10.14 -0.42 8.37
CA SER A 102 -11.49 -0.91 8.02
C SER A 102 -11.51 -1.96 6.91
N CYS A 103 -10.55 -1.94 5.99
CA CYS A 103 -10.55 -2.86 4.84
C CYS A 103 -9.23 -3.59 4.58
N GLY A 104 -8.18 -3.30 5.35
CA GLY A 104 -6.89 -3.98 5.23
C GLY A 104 -6.06 -3.58 4.00
N ARG A 105 -6.49 -2.59 3.21
CA ARG A 105 -5.78 -2.16 2.00
C ARG A 105 -4.63 -1.21 2.34
N PHE A 106 -3.51 -1.32 1.63
CA PHE A 106 -2.40 -0.38 1.78
C PHE A 106 -2.72 0.98 1.15
N VAL A 107 -2.41 2.04 1.89
CA VAL A 107 -2.67 3.44 1.54
C VAL A 107 -1.39 4.25 1.83
N SER A 108 -1.09 5.26 1.02
CA SER A 108 0.03 6.17 1.27
C SER A 108 -0.27 7.09 2.45
N GLU A 109 0.76 7.46 3.23
CA GLU A 109 0.66 8.40 4.37
C GLU A 109 -0.03 9.72 4.00
N THR A 110 0.18 10.21 2.78
CA THR A 110 -0.40 11.46 2.27
C THR A 110 -1.85 11.33 1.79
N ALA A 111 -2.43 10.13 1.79
CA ALA A 111 -3.79 9.93 1.32
C ALA A 111 -4.81 10.39 2.38
N SER A 112 -5.71 11.29 1.97
CA SER A 112 -6.83 11.77 2.79
C SER A 112 -7.96 10.74 2.94
N GLY A 113 -7.86 9.59 2.28
CA GLY A 113 -8.85 8.53 2.41
C GLY A 113 -8.50 7.25 1.65
N CYS A 114 -9.20 6.18 2.00
CA CYS A 114 -9.15 4.90 1.33
C CYS A 114 -10.33 4.76 0.36
N LEU A 115 -10.14 3.98 -0.69
CA LEU A 115 -11.19 3.63 -1.66
C LEU A 115 -12.38 2.88 -1.05
N CYS A 116 -12.25 2.34 0.16
CA CYS A 116 -13.37 1.76 0.90
C CYS A 116 -14.31 2.80 1.51
N GLY A 117 -14.00 4.10 1.41
CA GLY A 117 -14.84 5.20 1.90
C GLY A 117 -14.40 5.79 3.24
N VAL A 118 -13.40 5.21 3.90
CA VAL A 118 -12.82 5.76 5.12
C VAL A 118 -11.96 6.97 4.77
N LYS A 119 -12.20 8.10 5.42
CA LYS A 119 -11.32 9.28 5.33
C LYS A 119 -10.33 9.27 6.48
N PHE A 120 -9.07 9.52 6.18
CA PHE A 120 -8.04 9.68 7.18
C PHE A 120 -8.00 11.16 7.55
N ALA A 121 -8.05 11.46 8.85
CA ALA A 121 -7.79 12.81 9.31
C ALA A 121 -6.32 13.09 9.03
N THR A 122 -6.04 13.83 7.94
CA THR A 122 -4.71 14.41 7.72
C THR A 122 -4.38 15.20 8.97
N SER A 123 -3.23 14.91 9.57
CA SER A 123 -2.67 15.53 10.78
C SER A 123 -2.32 17.02 10.61
N ALA A 124 -3.05 17.75 9.77
CA ALA A 124 -3.23 19.17 9.96
C ALA A 124 -4.08 19.32 11.23
N THR A 125 -3.41 19.31 12.38
CA THR A 125 -4.01 19.65 13.67
C THR A 125 -4.74 20.96 13.44
N THR A 126 -6.06 20.89 13.43
CA THR A 126 -6.94 22.02 13.16
C THR A 126 -7.70 22.23 14.45
N PHE A 127 -7.74 23.47 14.91
CA PHE A 127 -8.42 23.83 16.14
C PHE A 127 -9.51 24.86 15.83
N ALA A 128 -10.54 24.90 16.67
CA ALA A 128 -11.61 25.88 16.55
C ALA A 128 -11.20 27.16 17.27
N CYS A 129 -11.43 28.32 16.64
CA CYS A 129 -11.23 29.61 17.27
C CYS A 129 -12.19 29.78 18.45
N PRO A 130 -11.74 30.13 19.66
CA PRO A 130 -12.61 30.32 20.82
C PRO A 130 -13.57 31.51 20.69
N GLU A 131 -13.28 32.47 19.79
CA GLU A 131 -14.11 33.67 19.61
C GLU A 131 -15.17 33.52 18.51
N CYS A 132 -14.87 32.77 17.45
CA CYS A 132 -15.72 32.73 16.25
C CYS A 132 -15.97 31.33 15.68
N ASP A 133 -15.50 30.28 16.36
CA ASP A 133 -15.62 28.87 15.98
C ASP A 133 -15.08 28.52 14.58
N SER A 134 -14.30 29.41 13.95
CA SER A 134 -13.67 29.13 12.66
C SER A 134 -12.61 28.03 12.83
N ILE A 135 -12.52 27.12 11.88
CA ILE A 135 -11.48 26.08 11.85
C ILE A 135 -10.18 26.69 11.36
N ILE A 136 -9.12 26.58 12.17
CA ILE A 136 -7.81 27.21 11.94
C ILE A 136 -6.73 26.12 11.93
N PRO A 137 -5.78 26.15 10.99
CA PRO A 137 -4.63 25.25 11.03
C PRO A 137 -3.72 25.62 12.23
N ALA A 138 -3.24 24.62 12.98
CA ALA A 138 -2.43 24.81 14.19
C ALA A 138 -1.07 25.52 14.00
N LEU A 139 -0.71 25.88 12.76
CA LEU A 139 0.50 26.65 12.46
C LEU A 139 0.24 28.17 12.34
N GLU A 140 -1.02 28.62 12.44
CA GLU A 140 -1.36 30.04 12.38
C GLU A 140 -1.55 30.63 13.77
N ASP A 141 -0.78 31.67 14.09
CA ASP A 141 -0.85 32.42 15.36
C ASP A 141 -2.00 33.44 15.39
N GLN A 142 -2.80 33.52 14.32
CA GLN A 142 -3.92 34.45 14.20
C GLN A 142 -5.11 33.83 13.45
N CYS A 143 -6.32 34.12 13.91
CA CYS A 143 -7.53 33.74 13.19
C CYS A 143 -7.70 34.55 11.89
N PRO A 144 -7.91 33.92 10.72
CA PRO A 144 -8.16 34.65 9.48
C PRO A 144 -9.56 35.30 9.40
N VAL A 145 -10.47 34.95 10.30
CA VAL A 145 -11.87 35.43 10.30
C VAL A 145 -12.07 36.59 11.26
N CYS A 146 -11.67 36.42 12.53
CA CYS A 146 -11.85 37.44 13.56
C CYS A 146 -10.56 38.16 13.95
N HIS A 147 -9.42 37.79 13.37
CA HIS A 147 -8.09 38.37 13.63
C HIS A 147 -7.62 38.30 15.09
N VAL A 148 -8.26 37.49 15.93
CA VAL A 148 -7.76 37.21 17.28
C VAL A 148 -6.39 36.54 17.18
N GLN A 149 -5.41 37.07 17.92
CA GLN A 149 -4.10 36.43 18.06
C GLN A 149 -4.20 35.33 19.11
N PHE A 150 -3.72 34.15 18.76
CA PHE A 150 -3.46 33.10 19.71
C PHE A 150 -2.13 33.44 20.34
N ALA A 151 -2.19 34.15 21.47
CA ALA A 151 -0.98 34.38 22.25
C ALA A 151 -0.39 32.99 22.58
N ASP A 152 0.84 32.75 22.16
CA ASP A 152 1.74 31.80 22.81
C ASP A 152 2.00 32.32 24.22
N ASP A 153 0.96 32.29 25.05
CA ASP A 153 1.09 32.24 26.50
C ASP A 153 1.66 30.85 26.79
N LEU A 154 2.94 30.66 26.44
CA LEU A 154 3.78 29.70 27.13
C LEU A 154 3.50 29.97 28.61
N PRO A 155 2.88 29.03 29.33
CA PRO A 155 2.52 29.27 30.71
C PRO A 155 3.83 29.59 31.41
N ARG A 156 4.04 30.87 31.78
CA ARG A 156 5.18 31.24 32.60
C ARG A 156 5.05 30.40 33.84
N VAL A 157 5.90 29.38 33.95
CA VAL A 157 5.83 28.43 35.05
C VAL A 157 6.06 29.24 36.32
N THR A 158 4.99 29.41 37.11
CA THR A 158 5.05 30.07 38.40
C THR A 158 5.24 29.01 39.48
N TYR A 159 6.24 29.21 40.33
CA TYR A 159 6.54 28.31 41.45
C TYR A 159 5.99 28.90 42.74
N ALA A 160 5.58 28.06 43.68
CA ALA A 160 5.19 28.51 45.03
C ALA A 160 6.43 28.56 45.93
N CYS A 161 6.64 29.69 46.62
CA CYS A 161 7.72 29.80 47.59
C CYS A 161 7.51 28.82 48.76
N PRO A 162 8.47 27.94 49.10
CA PRO A 162 8.29 26.93 50.13
C PRO A 162 8.14 27.51 51.54
N ARG A 163 8.54 28.76 51.76
CA ARG A 163 8.43 29.42 53.08
C ARG A 163 7.10 30.13 53.30
N CYS A 164 6.52 30.74 52.28
CA CYS A 164 5.35 31.61 52.43
C CYS A 164 4.20 31.33 51.46
N GLY A 165 4.38 30.41 50.50
CA GLY A 165 3.36 30.02 49.52
C GLY A 165 3.09 31.05 48.42
N SER A 166 3.77 32.20 48.40
CA SER A 166 3.58 33.18 47.33
C SER A 166 4.09 32.64 45.98
N HIS A 167 3.37 32.94 44.90
CA HIS A 167 3.80 32.60 43.55
C HIS A 167 4.97 33.50 43.12
N VAL A 168 6.03 32.89 42.61
CA VAL A 168 7.23 33.55 42.06
C VAL A 168 7.44 33.08 40.62
N SER A 169 8.04 33.92 39.78
CA SER A 169 8.39 33.55 38.41
C SER A 169 9.60 32.61 38.37
N ALA A 170 9.73 31.83 37.30
CA ALA A 170 10.82 30.87 37.11
C ALA A 170 12.23 31.49 37.17
N ASP A 171 12.34 32.77 36.84
CA ASP A 171 13.58 33.57 36.81
C ASP A 171 13.81 34.39 38.09
N ALA A 172 12.95 34.25 39.11
CA ALA A 172 13.10 34.99 40.35
C ALA A 172 14.19 34.38 41.25
N ALA A 173 15.30 35.10 41.46
CA ALA A 173 16.36 34.71 42.41
C ALA A 173 15.96 34.88 43.89
N ARG A 174 14.88 35.62 44.18
CA ARG A 174 14.44 35.94 45.54
C ARG A 174 12.95 36.16 45.65
N CYS A 175 12.35 35.64 46.72
CA CYS A 175 10.96 35.89 47.09
C CYS A 175 10.81 37.17 47.91
N ALA A 176 9.66 37.85 47.82
CA ALA A 176 9.30 39.00 48.63
C ALA A 176 9.34 38.72 50.15
N CYS A 177 9.15 37.46 50.57
CA CYS A 177 9.28 37.06 51.98
C CYS A 177 10.74 36.99 52.47
N GLY A 178 11.72 37.23 51.58
CA GLY A 178 13.14 37.36 51.91
C GLY A 178 13.99 36.13 51.63
N VAL A 179 13.41 35.01 51.18
CA VAL A 179 14.13 33.77 50.85
C VAL A 179 14.80 33.87 49.48
N TRP A 180 16.01 33.34 49.38
CA TRP A 180 16.78 33.20 48.15
C TRP A 180 16.63 31.80 47.59
N PHE A 181 16.58 31.69 46.27
CA PHE A 181 16.61 30.43 45.55
C PHE A 181 18.02 30.30 44.96
N GLU A 182 18.83 29.41 45.53
CA GLU A 182 20.13 29.05 44.95
C GLU A 182 19.89 28.19 43.69
N ASP A 183 20.77 28.35 42.69
CA ASP A 183 20.76 27.61 41.42
C ASP A 183 21.21 26.16 41.62
#